data_AF-A0A0F2J5K5-F1
#
_entry.id   AF-A0A0F2J5K5-F1
#
_cell.length_a   1.000
_cell.length_b   1.000
_cell.length_c   1.000
_cell.angle_alpha   90.00
_cell.angle_beta   90.00
_cell.angle_gamma   90.00
#
_symmetry.space_group_name_H-M   'P 1'
#
loop_
_entity.id
_entity.type
_entity.pdbx_description
1 polymer ?
#
loop_
_entity_poly.entity_id
_entity_poly.type
_entity_poly.pdbx_seq_one_letter_code
_entity_poly.pdbx_strand_id
1 'polypeptide(L)'
;MLKKSSIPWWMRIKVHFLLFGVTMSVLPLFFLGYLGFTSVRQNLQKDIYEQNFEQVTVLAHEMRDFIINLENSLTLTKATSAHALVGKEETSRQIILETLLQKESFIEEIKVADQGFNVLDQIDRQETNSPLSSTAKLENLIPLGKSSAMSEVFYSSDKSPVVYLTVAVQDPHN
;
A
#
# COMPACT_ATOMS: atom_id res chain seq x y z
N MET A 1 51.66 -61.81 -7.27
CA MET A 1 52.75 -60.88 -7.62
C MET A 1 52.15 -59.59 -8.13
N LEU A 2 52.13 -58.51 -7.32
CA LEU A 2 51.62 -57.20 -7.71
C LEU A 2 52.74 -56.39 -8.38
N LYS A 3 52.59 -56.10 -9.67
CA LYS A 3 53.53 -55.28 -10.45
C LYS A 3 53.34 -53.82 -10.02
N LYS A 4 54.24 -53.34 -9.16
CA LYS A 4 54.25 -51.94 -8.69
C LYS A 4 54.76 -51.06 -9.85
N SER A 5 53.85 -50.56 -10.68
CA SER A 5 54.20 -49.61 -11.74
C SER A 5 54.53 -48.26 -11.11
N SER A 6 55.81 -48.03 -10.79
CA SER A 6 56.24 -46.70 -10.36
C SER A 6 56.23 -45.78 -11.59
N ILE A 7 55.29 -44.83 -11.59
CA ILE A 7 55.22 -43.77 -12.62
C ILE A 7 56.59 -43.07 -12.67
N PRO A 8 57.25 -42.99 -13.85
CA PRO A 8 58.54 -42.32 -13.99
C PRO A 8 58.48 -40.87 -13.49
N TRP A 9 59.44 -40.46 -12.66
CA TRP A 9 59.48 -39.12 -12.05
C TRP A 9 59.42 -37.98 -13.10
N TRP A 10 60.05 -38.18 -14.26
CA TRP A 10 59.99 -37.26 -15.41
C TRP A 10 58.58 -37.07 -15.98
N MET A 11 57.74 -38.11 -15.95
CA MET A 11 56.35 -38.03 -16.42
C MET A 11 55.49 -37.24 -15.44
N ARG A 12 55.78 -37.31 -14.13
CA ARG A 12 55.12 -36.47 -13.12
C ARG A 12 55.44 -34.99 -13.34
N ILE A 13 56.70 -34.65 -13.64
CA ILE A 13 57.10 -33.26 -13.90
C ILE A 13 56.41 -32.69 -15.14
N LYS A 14 56.35 -33.46 -16.25
CA LYS A 14 55.65 -33.04 -17.47
C LYS A 14 54.16 -32.76 -17.22
N VAL A 15 53.49 -33.60 -16.44
CA VAL A 15 52.08 -33.40 -16.08
C VAL A 15 51.89 -32.13 -15.25
N HIS A 16 52.76 -31.86 -14.27
CA HIS A 16 52.69 -30.63 -13.46
C HIS A 16 52.93 -29.37 -14.29
N PHE A 17 53.89 -29.39 -15.22
CA PHE A 17 54.14 -28.25 -16.12
C PHE A 17 52.96 -27.97 -17.06
N LEU A 18 52.32 -29.02 -17.58
CA LEU A 18 51.16 -28.88 -18.44
C LEU A 18 49.95 -28.34 -17.67
N LEU A 19 49.70 -28.86 -16.46
CA LEU A 19 48.68 -28.31 -15.54
C LEU A 19 48.95 -26.85 -15.18
N PHE A 20 50.21 -26.49 -14.96
CA PHE A 20 50.62 -25.12 -14.65
C PHE A 20 50.39 -24.18 -15.84
N GLY A 21 50.74 -24.59 -17.06
CA GLY A 21 50.51 -23.80 -18.27
C GLY A 21 49.01 -23.59 -18.56
N VAL A 22 48.20 -24.65 -18.40
CA VAL A 22 46.75 -24.57 -18.60
C VAL A 22 46.09 -23.69 -17.53
N THR A 23 46.48 -23.85 -16.26
CA THR A 23 45.94 -23.01 -15.18
C THR A 23 46.36 -21.55 -15.37
N MET A 24 47.62 -21.25 -15.69
CA MET A 24 48.07 -19.88 -15.94
C MET A 24 47.40 -19.22 -17.16
N SER A 25 46.86 -20.00 -18.10
CA SER A 25 46.10 -19.46 -19.24
C SER A 25 44.62 -19.24 -18.92
N VAL A 26 43.97 -20.20 -18.27
CA VAL A 26 42.51 -20.17 -18.03
C VAL A 26 42.13 -19.33 -16.81
N LEU A 27 42.97 -19.36 -15.77
CA LEU A 27 42.67 -18.76 -14.48
C LEU A 27 42.55 -17.22 -14.55
N PRO A 28 43.42 -16.48 -15.26
CA PRO A 28 43.24 -15.03 -15.42
C PRO A 28 41.94 -14.66 -16.13
N LEU A 29 41.58 -15.39 -17.20
CA LEU A 29 40.34 -15.16 -17.95
C LEU A 29 39.11 -15.50 -17.09
N PHE A 30 39.19 -16.56 -16.30
CA PHE A 30 38.14 -16.93 -15.35
C PHE A 30 37.93 -15.84 -14.29
N PHE A 31 39.01 -15.33 -13.68
CA PHE A 31 38.90 -14.25 -12.70
C PHE A 31 38.35 -12.97 -13.31
N LEU A 32 38.81 -12.57 -14.51
CA LEU A 32 38.29 -11.39 -15.21
C LEU A 32 36.80 -11.55 -15.56
N GLY A 33 36.40 -12.71 -16.08
CA GLY A 33 35.01 -13.01 -16.40
C GLY A 33 34.12 -13.04 -15.16
N TYR A 34 34.59 -13.67 -14.08
CA TYR A 34 33.86 -13.76 -12.81
C TYR A 34 33.68 -12.38 -12.16
N LEU A 35 34.74 -11.57 -12.08
CA LEU A 35 34.67 -10.21 -11.54
C LEU A 35 33.80 -9.29 -12.40
N GLY A 36 33.88 -9.40 -13.73
CA GLY A 36 33.02 -8.65 -14.64
C GLY A 36 31.54 -9.03 -14.47
N PHE A 37 31.24 -10.32 -14.47
CA PHE A 37 29.86 -10.80 -14.28
C PHE A 37 29.28 -10.43 -12.92
N THR A 38 30.07 -10.57 -11.85
CA THR A 38 29.62 -10.20 -10.50
C THR A 38 29.39 -8.69 -10.37
N SER A 39 30.27 -7.87 -10.94
CA SER A 39 30.10 -6.40 -10.97
C SER A 39 28.84 -5.99 -11.74
N VAL A 40 28.64 -6.51 -12.95
CA VAL A 40 27.42 -6.23 -13.74
C VAL A 40 26.17 -6.67 -13.00
N ARG A 41 26.19 -7.88 -12.40
CA ARG A 41 25.07 -8.38 -11.61
C ARG A 41 24.76 -7.48 -10.41
N GLN A 42 25.78 -7.03 -9.68
CA GLN A 42 25.61 -6.14 -8.53
C GLN A 42 25.03 -4.78 -8.94
N ASN A 43 25.52 -4.20 -10.04
CA ASN A 43 25.00 -2.94 -10.56
C ASN A 43 23.55 -3.09 -11.02
N LEU A 44 23.23 -4.11 -11.82
CA LEU A 44 21.86 -4.37 -12.25
C LEU A 44 20.92 -4.60 -11.06
N GLN A 45 21.36 -5.35 -10.06
CA GLN A 45 20.58 -5.56 -8.85
C GLN A 45 20.33 -4.22 -8.15
N LYS A 46 21.36 -3.41 -7.95
CA LYS A 46 21.24 -2.08 -7.33
C LYS A 46 20.28 -1.19 -8.10
N ASP A 47 20.44 -1.10 -9.42
CA ASP A 47 19.63 -0.25 -10.28
C ASP A 47 18.15 -0.67 -10.24
N ILE A 48 17.86 -1.97 -10.25
CA ILE A 48 16.49 -2.49 -10.10
C ILE A 48 15.92 -2.12 -8.73
N TYR A 49 16.70 -2.26 -7.65
CA TYR A 49 16.25 -1.88 -6.31
C TYR A 49 15.97 -0.38 -6.22
N GLU A 50 16.85 0.47 -6.77
CA GLU A 50 16.71 1.92 -6.77
C GLU A 50 15.47 2.35 -7.56
N GLN A 51 15.30 1.82 -8.77
CA GLN A 51 14.12 2.08 -9.60
C GLN A 51 12.81 1.64 -8.92
N ASN A 52 12.79 0.44 -8.35
CA ASN A 52 11.60 -0.05 -7.64
C ASN A 52 11.30 0.81 -6.41
N PHE A 53 12.34 1.23 -5.67
CA PHE A 53 12.18 2.08 -4.51
C PHE A 53 11.63 3.46 -4.89
N GLU A 54 12.15 4.08 -5.95
CA GLU A 54 11.62 5.36 -6.47
C GLU A 54 10.16 5.22 -6.89
N GLN A 55 9.80 4.18 -7.63
CA GLN A 55 8.42 3.94 -8.06
C GLN A 55 7.46 3.76 -6.88
N VAL A 56 7.84 2.93 -5.90
CA VAL A 56 7.03 2.72 -4.69
C VAL A 56 6.92 4.01 -3.88
N THR A 57 7.98 4.82 -3.83
CA THR A 57 7.97 6.11 -3.13
C THR A 57 7.02 7.11 -3.80
N VAL A 58 7.06 7.22 -5.12
CA VAL A 58 6.11 8.06 -5.88
C VAL A 58 4.68 7.62 -5.62
N LEU A 59 4.39 6.32 -5.73
CA LEU A 59 3.06 5.78 -5.47
C LEU A 59 2.60 6.05 -4.03
N ALA A 60 3.48 5.89 -3.04
CA ALA A 60 3.17 6.19 -1.64
C ALA A 60 2.85 7.68 -1.42
N HIS A 61 3.55 8.58 -2.12
CA HIS A 61 3.24 10.00 -2.10
C HIS A 61 1.88 10.30 -2.74
N GLU A 62 1.59 9.72 -3.90
CA GLU A 62 0.29 9.87 -4.56
C GLU A 62 -0.86 9.36 -3.69
N MET A 63 -0.71 8.20 -3.04
CA MET A 63 -1.71 7.67 -2.10
C MET A 63 -1.89 8.59 -0.89
N ARG A 64 -0.81 9.15 -0.35
CA ARG A 64 -0.87 10.10 0.76
C ARG A 64 -1.61 11.38 0.36
N ASP A 65 -1.26 11.95 -0.78
CA ASP A 65 -1.87 13.18 -1.29
C ASP A 65 -3.36 12.95 -1.60
N PHE A 66 -3.71 11.79 -2.15
CA PHE A 66 -5.10 11.37 -2.32
C PHE A 66 -5.88 11.36 -0.99
N ILE A 67 -5.34 10.72 0.05
CA ILE A 67 -6.00 10.67 1.37
C ILE A 67 -6.13 12.08 1.97
N ILE A 68 -5.10 12.91 1.88
CA ILE A 68 -5.13 14.30 2.37
C ILE A 68 -6.20 15.11 1.64
N ASN A 69 -6.31 14.98 0.32
CA ASN A 69 -7.30 15.69 -0.47
C ASN A 69 -8.73 15.25 -0.09
N LEU A 70 -8.94 13.95 0.11
CA LEU A 70 -10.21 13.42 0.59
C LEU A 70 -10.56 13.96 1.98
N GLU A 71 -9.62 13.93 2.92
CA GLU A 71 -9.80 14.48 4.27
C GLU A 71 -10.12 15.98 4.25
N ASN A 72 -9.46 16.74 3.37
CA ASN A 72 -9.73 18.17 3.16
C ASN A 72 -11.13 18.39 2.61
N SER A 73 -11.59 17.56 1.67
CA SER A 73 -12.95 17.65 1.11
C SER A 73 -14.02 17.36 2.18
N LEU A 74 -13.81 16.32 3.00
CA LEU A 74 -14.66 16.03 4.16
C LEU A 74 -14.63 17.15 5.20
N THR A 75 -13.44 17.71 5.46
CA THR A 75 -13.25 18.83 6.40
C THR A 75 -13.89 20.12 5.91
N LEU A 76 -13.86 20.41 4.61
CA LEU A 76 -14.57 21.54 4.04
C LEU A 76 -16.08 21.33 4.18
N THR A 77 -16.57 20.14 3.83
CA THR A 77 -18.00 19.79 3.90
C THR A 77 -18.51 19.90 5.34
N LYS A 78 -17.74 19.43 6.33
CA LYS A 78 -18.12 19.60 7.74
C LYS A 78 -18.20 21.07 8.14
N ALA A 79 -17.28 21.91 7.67
CA ALA A 79 -17.24 23.32 8.05
C ALA A 79 -18.37 24.12 7.41
N THR A 80 -18.74 23.80 6.16
CA THR A 80 -19.79 24.51 5.43
C THR A 80 -21.19 24.01 5.77
N SER A 81 -21.31 22.75 6.20
CA SER A 81 -22.60 22.06 6.25
C SER A 81 -22.91 21.39 7.60
N ALA A 82 -22.16 21.71 8.67
CA ALA A 82 -22.35 21.13 10.01
C ALA A 82 -23.81 21.17 10.49
N HIS A 83 -24.50 22.31 10.35
CA HIS A 83 -25.91 22.45 10.76
C HIS A 83 -26.84 21.47 10.03
N ALA A 84 -26.63 21.25 8.74
CA ALA A 84 -27.45 20.36 7.94
C ALA A 84 -27.07 18.88 8.18
N LEU A 85 -25.79 18.59 8.44
CA LEU A 85 -25.30 17.24 8.75
C LEU A 85 -25.78 16.74 10.12
N VAL A 86 -25.81 17.61 11.14
CA VAL A 86 -26.23 17.24 12.51
C VAL A 86 -27.71 17.56 12.76
N GLY A 87 -28.32 18.36 11.88
CA GLY A 87 -29.70 18.81 11.99
C GLY A 87 -30.75 17.69 11.89
N LYS A 88 -31.99 18.08 12.17
CA LYS A 88 -33.17 17.19 12.10
C LYS A 88 -33.71 17.02 10.69
N GLU A 89 -33.25 17.82 9.73
CA GLU A 89 -33.74 17.81 8.35
C GLU A 89 -32.96 16.79 7.51
N GLU A 90 -33.57 15.61 7.33
CA GLU A 90 -33.01 14.49 6.56
C GLU A 90 -32.73 14.86 5.10
N THR A 91 -33.65 15.58 4.44
CA THR A 91 -33.51 15.99 3.03
C THR A 91 -32.26 16.85 2.80
N SER A 92 -31.99 17.80 3.68
CA SER A 92 -30.80 18.67 3.59
C SER A 92 -29.53 17.86 3.76
N ARG A 93 -29.51 16.91 4.72
CA ARG A 93 -28.38 16.00 4.93
C ARG A 93 -28.15 15.12 3.70
N GLN A 94 -29.19 14.49 3.18
CA GLN A 94 -29.11 13.61 2.02
C GLN A 94 -28.52 14.33 0.79
N ILE A 95 -28.98 15.55 0.47
CA ILE A 95 -28.46 16.34 -0.66
C ILE A 95 -26.95 16.61 -0.51
N ILE A 96 -26.48 16.92 0.69
CA ILE A 96 -25.05 17.17 0.94
C ILE A 96 -24.24 15.90 0.73
N LEU A 97 -24.72 14.77 1.27
CA LEU A 97 -24.05 13.48 1.13
C LEU A 97 -24.01 13.04 -0.34
N GLU A 98 -25.09 13.20 -1.08
CA GLU A 98 -25.15 12.93 -2.52
C GLU A 98 -24.18 13.82 -3.30
N THR A 99 -24.15 15.12 -3.00
CA THR A 99 -23.23 16.06 -3.65
C THR A 99 -21.78 15.68 -3.39
N LEU A 100 -21.44 15.30 -2.16
CA LEU A 100 -20.10 14.85 -1.80
C LEU A 100 -19.74 13.54 -2.48
N LEU A 101 -20.66 12.58 -2.52
CA LEU A 101 -20.48 11.31 -3.21
C LEU A 101 -20.31 11.50 -4.72
N GLN A 102 -21.01 12.44 -5.34
CA GLN A 102 -20.84 12.76 -6.77
C GLN A 102 -19.50 13.46 -7.05
N LYS A 103 -19.07 14.35 -6.16
CA LYS A 103 -17.81 15.08 -6.29
C LYS A 103 -16.60 14.15 -6.15
N GLU A 104 -16.65 13.23 -5.18
CA GLU A 104 -15.54 12.33 -4.88
C GLU A 104 -15.79 10.94 -5.50
N SER A 105 -15.35 10.76 -6.75
CA SER A 105 -15.58 9.56 -7.57
C SER A 105 -14.99 8.26 -7.00
N PHE A 106 -14.27 8.30 -5.89
CA PHE A 106 -13.62 7.13 -5.28
C PHE A 106 -14.32 6.67 -3.99
N ILE A 107 -15.25 7.47 -3.47
CA ILE A 107 -16.04 7.07 -2.33
C ILE A 107 -17.16 6.14 -2.81
N GLU A 108 -17.28 4.99 -2.16
CA GLU A 108 -18.39 4.06 -2.38
C GLU A 108 -19.58 4.41 -1.49
N GLU A 109 -19.33 4.75 -0.23
CA GLU A 109 -20.35 4.97 0.78
C GLU A 109 -19.99 6.14 1.71
N ILE A 110 -20.97 6.96 2.06
CA ILE A 110 -20.85 8.03 3.07
C ILE A 110 -21.90 7.82 4.16
N LYS A 111 -21.45 7.87 5.42
CA LYS A 111 -22.29 7.73 6.61
C LYS A 111 -22.13 8.94 7.52
N VAL A 112 -23.22 9.38 8.13
CA VAL A 112 -23.22 10.35 9.23
C VAL A 112 -23.71 9.64 10.48
N ALA A 113 -22.98 9.76 11.58
CA ALA A 113 -23.33 9.13 12.85
C ALA A 113 -23.34 10.15 13.99
N ASP A 114 -24.14 9.89 15.02
CA ASP A 114 -24.15 10.67 16.25
C ASP A 114 -22.95 10.36 17.17
N GLN A 115 -22.86 11.05 18.31
CA GLN A 115 -21.82 10.80 19.32
C GLN A 115 -21.87 9.38 19.92
N GLY A 116 -23.03 8.71 19.84
CA GLY A 116 -23.23 7.32 20.26
C GLY A 116 -22.90 6.30 19.16
N PHE A 117 -22.38 6.77 18.01
CA PHE A 117 -22.07 5.99 16.82
C PHE A 117 -23.31 5.33 16.17
N ASN A 118 -24.50 5.87 16.41
CA ASN A 118 -25.70 5.48 15.70
C ASN A 118 -25.72 6.22 14.36
N VAL A 119 -25.87 5.48 13.27
CA VAL A 119 -25.96 6.08 11.93
C VAL A 119 -27.25 6.88 11.83
N LEU A 120 -27.11 8.18 11.57
CA LEU A 120 -28.19 9.13 11.32
C LEU A 120 -28.67 9.06 9.86
N ASP A 121 -27.72 8.90 8.93
CA ASP A 121 -28.00 8.86 7.49
C ASP A 121 -26.85 8.19 6.74
N GLN A 122 -27.15 7.61 5.58
CA GLN A 122 -26.22 6.82 4.78
C GLN A 122 -26.59 6.89 3.29
N ILE A 123 -25.58 7.08 2.45
CA ILE A 123 -25.71 6.99 0.98
C ILE A 123 -24.62 6.07 0.44
N ASP A 124 -25.00 5.15 -0.43
CA ASP A 124 -24.12 4.25 -1.18
C ASP A 124 -24.28 4.54 -2.68
N ARG A 125 -23.17 4.54 -3.42
CA ARG A 125 -23.16 4.74 -4.87
C ARG A 125 -23.80 3.58 -5.64
N GLN A 126 -23.73 2.35 -5.13
CA GLN A 126 -24.20 1.18 -5.88
C GLN A 126 -25.71 0.92 -5.78
N GLU A 127 -26.49 1.79 -5.12
CA GLU A 127 -27.94 1.64 -4.92
C GLU A 127 -28.36 0.21 -4.53
N THR A 128 -27.53 -0.50 -3.76
CA THR A 128 -28.02 -1.70 -3.10
C THR A 128 -28.94 -1.19 -2.01
N ASN A 129 -30.26 -1.19 -2.28
CA ASN A 129 -31.32 -0.87 -1.34
C ASN A 129 -31.20 -1.73 -0.08
N SER A 130 -30.26 -1.42 0.79
CA SER A 130 -30.18 -1.95 2.13
C SER A 130 -31.00 -0.97 2.96
N PRO A 131 -32.21 -1.35 3.42
CA PRO A 131 -33.00 -0.46 4.25
C PRO A 131 -32.12 -0.04 5.42
N LEU A 132 -32.09 1.27 5.75
CA LEU A 132 -31.54 1.78 7.00
C LEU A 132 -32.10 0.89 8.12
N SER A 133 -31.33 -0.08 8.58
CA SER A 133 -31.63 -0.71 9.85
C SER A 133 -31.26 0.37 10.85
N SER A 134 -32.26 0.97 11.50
CA SER A 134 -32.13 2.04 12.50
C SER A 134 -31.33 1.63 13.76
N THR A 135 -30.52 0.57 13.65
CA THR A 135 -29.65 -0.04 14.65
C THR A 135 -28.22 -0.29 14.11
N ALA A 136 -27.90 0.12 12.88
CA ALA A 136 -26.54 0.04 12.36
C ALA A 136 -25.63 0.99 13.16
N LYS A 137 -24.65 0.41 13.87
CA LYS A 137 -23.59 1.17 14.53
C LYS A 137 -22.44 1.35 13.57
N LEU A 138 -21.77 2.51 13.66
CA LEU A 138 -20.53 2.74 12.93
C LEU A 138 -19.49 1.70 13.39
N GLU A 139 -19.05 0.85 12.48
CA GLU A 139 -17.92 -0.04 12.70
C GLU A 139 -16.63 0.79 12.58
N ASN A 140 -15.68 0.60 13.50
CA ASN A 140 -14.42 1.34 13.64
C ASN A 140 -14.56 2.79 14.11
N LEU A 141 -14.44 2.96 15.43
CA LEU A 141 -14.62 4.22 16.15
C LEU A 141 -13.43 5.16 15.96
N ILE A 142 -13.69 6.46 15.74
CA ILE A 142 -12.64 7.48 15.89
C ILE A 142 -12.19 7.49 17.37
N PRO A 143 -10.88 7.44 17.66
CA PRO A 143 -10.38 7.68 19.00
C PRO A 143 -10.83 9.06 19.49
N LEU A 144 -11.50 9.09 20.65
CA LEU A 144 -12.04 10.32 21.24
C LEU A 144 -10.96 11.42 21.30
N GLY A 145 -11.24 12.59 20.73
CA GLY A 145 -10.33 13.74 20.73
C GLY A 145 -9.50 13.95 19.45
N LYS A 146 -9.64 13.08 18.42
CA LYS A 146 -9.06 13.34 17.09
C LYS A 146 -10.08 14.00 16.15
N SER A 147 -9.62 14.96 15.35
CA SER A 147 -10.44 15.63 14.32
C SER A 147 -10.74 14.74 13.11
N SER A 148 -9.87 13.76 12.86
CA SER A 148 -9.95 12.80 11.76
C SER A 148 -9.22 11.51 12.13
N ALA A 149 -9.66 10.39 11.56
CA ALA A 149 -9.00 9.10 11.68
C ALA A 149 -9.27 8.23 10.46
N MET A 150 -8.30 7.38 10.14
CA MET A 150 -8.45 6.30 9.17
C MET A 150 -8.51 4.98 9.93
N SER A 151 -9.43 4.11 9.56
CA SER A 151 -9.55 2.77 10.13
C SER A 151 -8.49 1.82 9.56
N GLU A 152 -8.31 0.67 10.22
CA GLU A 152 -7.60 -0.46 9.62
C GLU A 152 -8.40 -1.02 8.44
N VAL A 153 -7.76 -1.78 7.57
CA VAL A 153 -8.45 -2.48 6.48
C VAL A 153 -9.32 -3.57 7.08
N PHE A 154 -10.61 -3.54 6.76
CA PHE A 154 -11.58 -4.59 7.10
C PHE A 154 -12.29 -5.05 5.84
N TYR A 155 -13.11 -6.09 5.95
CA TYR A 155 -13.83 -6.65 4.81
C TYR A 155 -15.30 -6.30 4.89
N SER A 156 -15.84 -5.76 3.81
CA SER A 156 -17.28 -5.52 3.66
C SER A 156 -18.04 -6.85 3.52
N SER A 157 -19.38 -6.78 3.54
CA SER A 157 -20.28 -7.92 3.39
C SER A 157 -20.06 -8.72 2.10
N ASP A 158 -19.58 -8.06 1.05
CA ASP A 158 -19.21 -8.64 -0.25
C ASP A 158 -17.78 -9.24 -0.27
N LYS A 159 -17.05 -9.15 0.85
CA LYS A 159 -15.65 -9.56 1.02
C LYS A 159 -14.64 -8.69 0.27
N SER A 160 -15.02 -7.48 -0.14
CA SER A 160 -14.07 -6.49 -0.64
C SER A 160 -13.33 -5.83 0.54
N PRO A 161 -12.01 -5.56 0.42
CA PRO A 161 -11.27 -4.81 1.43
C PRO A 161 -11.68 -3.34 1.39
N VAL A 162 -12.06 -2.79 2.55
CA VAL A 162 -12.56 -1.42 2.70
C VAL A 162 -11.80 -0.71 3.82
N VAL A 163 -11.68 0.60 3.67
CA VAL A 163 -11.19 1.50 4.72
C VAL A 163 -12.13 2.68 4.86
N TYR A 164 -12.45 3.04 6.10
CA TYR A 164 -13.14 4.27 6.44
C TYR A 164 -12.16 5.37 6.80
N LEU A 165 -12.40 6.55 6.21
CA LEU A 165 -11.86 7.83 6.64
C LEU A 165 -12.99 8.60 7.34
N THR A 166 -12.80 8.92 8.61
CA THR A 166 -13.83 9.54 9.43
C THR A 166 -13.36 10.89 9.93
N VAL A 167 -14.25 11.88 9.93
CA VAL A 167 -13.95 13.24 10.37
C VAL A 167 -15.00 13.66 11.40
N ALA A 168 -14.55 14.19 12.53
CA ALA A 168 -15.43 14.65 13.60
C ALA A 168 -16.14 15.94 13.19
N VAL A 169 -17.48 15.95 13.27
CA VAL A 169 -18.31 17.14 13.06
C VAL A 169 -18.63 17.74 14.42
N GLN A 170 -18.36 19.03 14.60
CA GLN A 170 -18.76 19.74 15.81
C GLN A 170 -20.21 20.19 15.66
N ASP A 171 -21.05 19.88 16.64
CA ASP A 171 -22.42 20.36 16.67
C ASP A 171 -22.39 21.88 16.94
N PRO A 172 -22.89 22.72 16.02
CA PRO A 172 -22.89 24.16 16.21
C PRO A 172 -23.88 24.65 17.29
N HIS A 173 -24.72 23.78 17.86
CA HIS A 173 -25.62 24.10 18.96
C HIS A 173 -25.05 23.78 20.36
N ASN A 174 -23.81 23.29 20.44
CA ASN A 174 -23.16 22.88 21.69
C ASN A 174 -21.81 23.56 21.91
#